data_AF-A0A9K3LUY4-F1
#
_entry.id   AF-A0A9K3LUY4-F1
#
_cell.length_a   1.000
_cell.length_b   1.000
_cell.length_c   1.000
_cell.angle_alpha   90.00
_cell.angle_beta   90.00
_cell.angle_gamma   90.00
#
_symmetry.space_group_name_H-M   'P 1'
#
loop_
_entity.id
_entity.type
_entity.pdbx_description
1 polymer ?
#
loop_
_entity_poly.entity_id
_entity_poly.type
_entity_poly.pdbx_seq_one_letter_code
_entity_poly.pdbx_strand_id
1 'polypeptide(L)'
;MPKTSTSAPRTDAIEFVGKSTLHKELQRTIAVVCWDEVNTVVKSSGLSKEDQQDMAYKLYHGDIDMPDSMGYSEQLLKAHGMWKCLFMEDIPDPRRNYPGLIMKRRYHRQEKEIKVHPDEAEAQINLALLSATFLKNRQMVSGRAIIDGGKMVMANVRIMLGILQHSIYQPYLASGSHLSGLEWDDYLDFLLDSFWKHQQTTTATSEKEKADMDGDSAKKTEAAAAKKAPPAAAAKKKKTPPAQKKAKQPPKNSNAEEEESDGDEDDEEEDVVAQDVKQRPKNWLWTGFIAFAIFGPILPADQDKKHQLKIFFTLDGGKDDQRSKGGSSSVRKKKQEDDNKKRKVAPMSHRDHMTEQQTNMMSAEVAQQVANMHYQRNVGTARQEIEIAHSICKTASVRNKEQEEGNKKRKVVPISHQDHMIELQINMMRAGIAQQVANMHYQRNVGAARQKIEIAQFMYKTAMDECRFWRRQLDTDQLKHPELDGEDHAVCMYLEAMEEMKESKAKLDRLMNNVQASYSMDPKYQAIIDDALSQSFTMQHSMTASVATTSQVPVCHVTVSKPIATGEEDNDDDDELGLDNRSEANKLFYDAVD
;
A
#
# COMPACT_ATOMS: atom_id res chain seq x y z
N MET A 1 -37.76 -63.13 -20.67
CA MET A 1 -37.95 -61.67 -20.82
C MET A 1 -36.59 -61.00 -20.81
N PRO A 2 -36.23 -60.20 -21.82
CA PRO A 2 -34.92 -59.59 -21.89
C PRO A 2 -34.81 -58.45 -20.85
N LYS A 3 -33.74 -58.47 -20.06
CA LYS A 3 -33.40 -57.39 -19.12
C LYS A 3 -32.89 -56.20 -19.93
N THR A 4 -33.73 -55.19 -20.12
CA THR A 4 -33.29 -53.89 -20.64
C THR A 4 -32.49 -53.17 -19.55
N SER A 5 -31.16 -53.20 -19.67
CA SER A 5 -30.29 -52.35 -18.86
C SER A 5 -30.46 -50.91 -19.33
N THR A 6 -31.31 -50.16 -18.64
CA THR A 6 -31.44 -48.71 -18.82
C THR A 6 -30.16 -48.08 -18.31
N SER A 7 -29.19 -47.85 -19.21
CA SER A 7 -28.00 -47.06 -18.89
C SER A 7 -28.47 -45.64 -18.56
N ALA A 8 -28.17 -45.16 -17.35
CA ALA A 8 -28.42 -43.79 -16.96
C ALA A 8 -27.84 -42.84 -18.01
N PRO A 9 -28.55 -41.76 -18.39
CA PRO A 9 -28.04 -40.79 -19.34
C PRO A 9 -26.70 -40.26 -18.80
N ARG A 10 -25.64 -40.43 -19.60
CA ARG A 10 -24.35 -39.76 -19.35
C ARG A 10 -24.66 -38.27 -19.31
N THR A 11 -24.65 -37.68 -18.12
CA THR A 11 -24.58 -36.24 -17.97
C THR A 11 -23.30 -35.81 -18.66
N ASP A 12 -23.41 -35.13 -19.80
CA ASP A 12 -22.28 -34.49 -20.45
C ASP A 12 -21.59 -33.64 -19.40
N ALA A 13 -20.46 -34.13 -18.89
CA ALA A 13 -19.69 -33.46 -17.87
C ALA A 13 -19.34 -32.09 -18.45
N ILE A 14 -19.88 -31.04 -17.84
CA ILE A 14 -19.55 -29.68 -18.23
C ILE A 14 -18.07 -29.49 -17.94
N GLU A 15 -17.23 -29.70 -18.96
CA GLU A 15 -15.81 -29.39 -18.88
C GLU A 15 -15.68 -27.87 -18.80
N PHE A 16 -15.52 -27.37 -17.57
CA PHE A 16 -15.12 -26.00 -17.32
C PHE A 16 -13.65 -25.85 -17.75
N VAL A 17 -13.45 -25.41 -18.98
CA VAL A 17 -12.13 -25.04 -19.50
C VAL A 17 -11.67 -23.77 -18.76
N GLY A 18 -10.91 -23.98 -17.69
CA GLY A 18 -10.34 -22.93 -16.84
C GLY A 18 -10.70 -23.13 -15.37
N LYS A 19 -9.69 -23.24 -14.49
CA LYS A 19 -9.85 -23.21 -13.02
C LYS A 19 -10.72 -21.99 -12.67
N SER A 20 -11.98 -22.21 -12.32
CA SER A 20 -13.03 -21.19 -12.47
C SER A 20 -12.72 -19.94 -11.64
N THR A 21 -12.53 -18.82 -12.32
CA THR A 21 -12.37 -17.48 -11.72
C THR A 21 -13.48 -17.20 -10.71
N LEU A 22 -14.69 -17.67 -11.00
CA LEU A 22 -15.86 -17.56 -10.14
C LEU A 22 -15.69 -18.23 -8.77
N HIS A 23 -15.18 -19.46 -8.72
CA HIS A 23 -15.03 -20.17 -7.44
C HIS A 23 -14.10 -19.41 -6.48
N LYS A 24 -12.94 -18.95 -6.99
CA LYS A 24 -12.00 -18.14 -6.21
C LYS A 24 -12.64 -16.82 -5.79
N GLU A 25 -13.45 -16.23 -6.65
CA GLU A 25 -14.17 -14.99 -6.34
C GLU A 25 -15.20 -15.18 -5.24
N LEU A 26 -15.95 -16.29 -5.24
CA LEU A 26 -16.84 -16.67 -4.14
C LEU A 26 -16.06 -16.91 -2.83
N GLN A 27 -14.91 -17.61 -2.88
CA GLN A 27 -14.05 -17.79 -1.70
C GLN A 27 -13.61 -16.45 -1.11
N ARG A 28 -13.14 -15.54 -1.95
CA ARG A 28 -12.69 -14.20 -1.56
C ARG A 28 -13.82 -13.34 -1.02
N THR A 29 -15.02 -13.51 -1.58
CA THR A 29 -16.22 -12.85 -1.10
C THR A 29 -16.56 -13.30 0.32
N ILE A 30 -16.55 -14.60 0.61
CA ILE A 30 -16.71 -15.09 1.99
C ILE A 30 -15.57 -14.59 2.87
N ALA A 31 -14.34 -14.61 2.36
CA ALA A 31 -13.15 -14.25 3.12
C ALA A 31 -13.15 -12.78 3.57
N VAL A 32 -13.63 -11.85 2.73
CA VAL A 32 -13.72 -10.44 3.13
C VAL A 32 -14.82 -10.20 4.16
N VAL A 33 -15.92 -10.96 4.13
CA VAL A 33 -16.95 -10.93 5.19
C VAL A 33 -16.36 -11.39 6.52
N CYS A 34 -15.64 -12.52 6.52
CA CYS A 34 -14.94 -13.01 7.71
C CYS A 34 -13.93 -11.97 8.23
N TRP A 35 -13.20 -11.32 7.32
CA TRP A 35 -12.21 -10.30 7.66
C TRP A 35 -12.84 -9.04 8.27
N ASP A 36 -14.00 -8.58 7.78
CA ASP A 36 -14.73 -7.44 8.37
C ASP A 36 -15.10 -7.70 9.84
N GLU A 37 -15.59 -8.90 10.13
CA GLU A 37 -15.96 -9.30 11.49
C GLU A 37 -14.74 -9.44 12.40
N VAL A 38 -13.70 -10.14 11.95
CA VAL A 38 -12.44 -10.27 12.70
C VAL A 38 -11.85 -8.89 12.97
N ASN A 39 -11.81 -8.00 11.98
CA ASN A 39 -11.28 -6.66 12.14
C ASN A 39 -12.11 -5.81 13.12
N THR A 40 -13.42 -5.99 13.14
CA THR A 40 -14.32 -5.34 14.12
C THR A 40 -14.02 -5.79 15.55
N VAL A 41 -13.78 -7.08 15.74
CA VAL A 41 -13.42 -7.64 17.06
C VAL A 41 -12.00 -7.25 17.46
N VAL A 42 -11.04 -7.26 16.53
CA VAL A 42 -9.64 -6.83 16.79
C VAL A 42 -9.60 -5.37 17.27
N LYS A 43 -10.34 -4.47 16.63
CA LYS A 43 -10.42 -3.05 17.04
C LYS A 43 -10.97 -2.86 18.47
N SER A 44 -11.82 -3.76 18.93
CA SER A 44 -12.46 -3.65 20.25
C SER A 44 -11.72 -4.41 21.36
N SER A 45 -11.11 -5.55 21.06
CA SER A 45 -10.56 -6.49 22.05
C SER A 45 -9.05 -6.75 21.95
N GLY A 46 -8.40 -6.38 20.84
CA GLY A 46 -6.96 -6.58 20.66
C GLY A 46 -6.52 -8.04 20.54
N LEU A 47 -7.29 -8.87 19.82
CA LEU A 47 -6.98 -10.30 19.59
C LEU A 47 -5.57 -10.54 19.07
N SER A 48 -4.95 -11.64 19.51
CA SER A 48 -3.68 -12.13 18.96
C SER A 48 -3.83 -12.54 17.49
N LYS A 49 -2.71 -12.73 16.78
CA LYS A 49 -2.76 -13.13 15.36
C LYS A 49 -3.30 -14.54 15.19
N GLU A 50 -3.00 -15.42 16.14
CA GLU A 50 -3.48 -16.79 16.19
C GLU A 50 -4.99 -16.82 16.42
N ASP A 51 -5.50 -16.04 17.38
CA ASP A 51 -6.94 -15.95 17.65
C ASP A 51 -7.71 -15.33 16.48
N GLN A 52 -7.12 -14.36 15.78
CA GLN A 52 -7.69 -13.81 14.55
C GLN A 52 -7.85 -14.89 13.47
N GLN A 53 -6.85 -15.75 13.30
CA GLN A 53 -6.88 -16.84 12.32
C GLN A 53 -7.89 -17.91 12.70
N ASP A 54 -7.96 -18.30 13.98
CA ASP A 54 -8.95 -19.25 14.48
C ASP A 54 -10.38 -18.72 14.31
N MET A 55 -10.62 -17.46 14.69
CA MET A 55 -11.91 -16.80 14.50
C MET A 55 -12.30 -16.74 13.02
N ALA A 56 -11.38 -16.32 12.14
CA ALA A 56 -11.64 -16.30 10.70
C ALA A 56 -12.00 -17.69 10.16
N TYR A 57 -11.31 -18.73 10.64
CA TYR A 57 -11.56 -20.12 10.25
C TYR A 57 -12.95 -20.60 10.70
N LYS A 58 -13.33 -20.33 11.95
CA LYS A 58 -14.65 -20.67 12.52
C LYS A 58 -15.78 -19.95 11.79
N LEU A 59 -15.64 -18.66 11.50
CA LEU A 59 -16.62 -17.91 10.71
C LEU A 59 -16.81 -18.50 9.30
N TYR A 60 -15.72 -18.92 8.67
CA TYR A 60 -15.75 -19.46 7.32
C TYR A 60 -16.35 -20.87 7.25
N HIS A 61 -15.89 -21.79 8.11
CA HIS A 61 -16.19 -23.23 8.04
C HIS A 61 -17.26 -23.70 9.03
N GLY A 62 -17.69 -22.84 9.95
CA GLY A 62 -18.49 -23.22 11.11
C GLY A 62 -17.60 -23.65 12.27
N ASP A 63 -18.13 -23.55 13.47
CA ASP A 63 -17.43 -24.01 14.67
C ASP A 63 -17.54 -25.53 14.78
N ILE A 64 -16.40 -26.22 14.94
CA ILE A 64 -16.34 -27.69 15.01
C ILE A 64 -16.98 -28.18 16.31
N ASP A 65 -16.89 -27.38 17.37
CA ASP A 65 -17.38 -27.73 18.70
C ASP A 65 -18.90 -27.56 18.80
N MET A 66 -19.52 -26.88 17.84
CA MET A 66 -20.95 -26.59 17.79
C MET A 66 -21.54 -27.17 16.49
N PRO A 67 -22.13 -28.38 16.52
CA PRO A 67 -22.57 -29.07 15.30
C PRO A 67 -23.62 -28.31 14.48
N ASP A 68 -24.38 -27.41 15.11
CA ASP A 68 -25.37 -26.56 14.45
C ASP A 68 -24.78 -25.24 13.91
N SER A 69 -23.48 -24.99 14.11
CA SER A 69 -22.79 -23.77 13.68
C SER A 69 -22.51 -23.81 12.17
N MET A 70 -23.34 -23.09 11.42
CA MET A 70 -23.19 -22.97 9.97
C MET A 70 -22.22 -21.85 9.60
N GLY A 71 -21.06 -22.20 9.06
CA GLY A 71 -20.09 -21.23 8.53
C GLY A 71 -20.60 -20.49 7.29
N TYR A 72 -20.00 -19.35 6.97
CA TYR A 72 -20.39 -18.54 5.83
C TYR A 72 -20.25 -19.25 4.48
N SER A 73 -19.31 -20.19 4.36
CA SER A 73 -19.20 -21.03 3.15
C SER A 73 -20.43 -21.90 2.93
N GLU A 74 -21.00 -22.47 4.00
CA GLU A 74 -22.22 -23.26 3.93
C GLU A 74 -23.46 -22.40 3.75
N GLN A 75 -23.53 -21.25 4.42
CA GLN A 75 -24.63 -20.29 4.21
C GLN A 75 -24.69 -19.82 2.74
N LEU A 76 -23.55 -19.54 2.11
CA LEU A 76 -23.49 -19.18 0.69
C LEU A 76 -24.02 -20.33 -0.19
N LEU A 77 -23.59 -21.56 0.08
CA LEU A 77 -24.00 -22.76 -0.66
C LEU A 77 -25.49 -23.04 -0.56
N LYS A 78 -26.08 -22.78 0.60
CA LYS A 78 -27.52 -22.91 0.87
C LYS A 78 -28.32 -21.65 0.50
N ALA A 79 -27.68 -20.66 -0.13
CA ALA A 79 -28.30 -19.36 -0.46
C ALA A 79 -29.02 -18.71 0.73
N HIS A 80 -28.45 -18.84 1.92
CA HIS A 80 -29.06 -18.44 3.19
C HIS A 80 -28.54 -17.08 3.67
N GLY A 81 -29.32 -16.41 4.54
CA GLY A 81 -28.90 -15.16 5.19
C GLY A 81 -28.56 -14.04 4.21
N MET A 82 -27.37 -13.44 4.38
CA MET A 82 -26.89 -12.31 3.57
C MET A 82 -26.64 -12.65 2.10
N TRP A 83 -26.60 -13.95 1.76
CA TRP A 83 -26.29 -14.46 0.43
C TRP A 83 -27.51 -14.59 -0.48
N LYS A 84 -28.73 -14.43 0.06
CA LYS A 84 -29.99 -14.58 -0.70
C LYS A 84 -30.03 -13.72 -1.96
N CYS A 85 -29.51 -12.49 -1.91
CA CYS A 85 -29.50 -11.56 -3.05
C CYS A 85 -28.68 -12.06 -4.26
N LEU A 86 -27.77 -13.01 -4.07
CA LEU A 86 -27.00 -13.62 -5.17
C LEU A 86 -27.85 -14.58 -6.01
N PHE A 87 -28.98 -15.03 -5.47
CA PHE A 87 -29.81 -16.07 -6.06
C PHE A 87 -31.20 -15.53 -6.39
N MET A 88 -31.86 -16.18 -7.35
CA MET A 88 -33.26 -15.99 -7.67
C MET A 88 -33.94 -17.35 -7.72
N GLU A 89 -35.24 -17.40 -7.49
CA GLU A 89 -36.01 -18.64 -7.62
C GLU A 89 -36.03 -19.09 -9.08
N ASP A 90 -35.75 -20.37 -9.31
CA ASP A 90 -35.94 -21.02 -10.62
C ASP A 90 -37.43 -21.12 -10.89
N ILE A 91 -37.80 -21.03 -12.17
CA ILE A 91 -39.19 -21.23 -12.57
C ILE A 91 -39.58 -22.65 -12.14
N PRO A 92 -40.70 -22.84 -11.42
CA PRO A 92 -41.07 -24.15 -10.90
C PRO A 92 -41.16 -25.16 -12.04
N ASP A 93 -40.24 -26.13 -12.05
CA ASP A 93 -40.38 -27.31 -12.90
C ASP A 93 -41.51 -28.14 -12.28
N PRO A 94 -42.66 -28.34 -12.96
CA PRO A 94 -43.78 -29.10 -12.41
C PRO A 94 -43.42 -30.55 -12.07
N ARG A 95 -42.25 -31.03 -12.52
CA ARG A 95 -41.71 -32.35 -12.18
C ARG A 95 -40.88 -32.37 -10.90
N ARG A 96 -40.55 -31.21 -10.32
CA ARG A 96 -39.72 -31.08 -9.12
C ARG A 96 -40.55 -30.52 -7.98
N ASN A 97 -40.49 -31.18 -6.82
CA ASN A 97 -41.24 -30.76 -5.62
C ASN A 97 -40.68 -29.51 -4.92
N TYR A 98 -39.56 -28.96 -5.40
CA TYR A 98 -38.93 -27.79 -4.78
C TYR A 98 -38.51 -26.76 -5.82
N PRO A 99 -38.71 -25.46 -5.55
CA PRO A 99 -38.17 -24.40 -6.39
C PRO A 99 -36.64 -24.52 -6.37
N GLY A 100 -36.02 -24.67 -7.53
CA GLY A 100 -34.58 -24.49 -7.64
C GLY A 100 -34.20 -23.05 -7.30
N LEU A 101 -32.94 -22.80 -6.98
CA LEU A 101 -32.40 -21.43 -6.97
C LEU A 101 -31.40 -21.32 -8.11
N ILE A 102 -31.30 -20.15 -8.73
CA ILE A 102 -30.33 -19.86 -9.78
C ILE A 102 -29.49 -18.68 -9.32
N MET A 103 -28.17 -18.79 -9.39
CA MET A 103 -27.30 -17.64 -9.15
C MET A 103 -27.53 -16.61 -10.26
N LYS A 104 -27.82 -15.36 -9.90
CA LYS A 104 -28.15 -14.30 -10.88
C LYS A 104 -26.97 -14.10 -11.83
N ARG A 105 -27.25 -14.13 -13.15
CA ARG A 105 -26.24 -14.06 -14.22
C ARG A 105 -25.29 -12.88 -14.11
N ARG A 106 -25.79 -11.76 -13.61
CA ARG A 106 -25.04 -10.51 -13.38
C ARG A 106 -23.80 -10.64 -12.51
N TYR A 107 -23.78 -11.61 -11.57
CA TYR A 107 -22.65 -11.79 -10.64
C TYR A 107 -21.59 -12.75 -11.16
N HIS A 108 -21.97 -13.74 -11.97
CA HIS A 108 -21.02 -14.73 -12.48
C HIS A 108 -20.58 -14.48 -13.94
N ARG A 109 -21.37 -13.71 -14.71
CA ARG A 109 -21.10 -13.33 -16.11
C ARG A 109 -20.73 -14.53 -17.00
N GLN A 110 -21.32 -15.70 -16.73
CA GLN A 110 -21.20 -16.88 -17.58
C GLN A 110 -22.47 -17.05 -18.42
N GLU A 111 -22.36 -17.68 -19.58
CA GLU A 111 -23.52 -18.01 -20.42
C GLU A 111 -24.36 -19.15 -19.83
N LYS A 112 -23.69 -20.11 -19.18
CA LYS A 112 -24.36 -21.25 -18.54
C LYS A 112 -24.95 -20.82 -17.19
N GLU A 113 -26.20 -21.21 -16.98
CA GLU A 113 -26.89 -21.01 -15.70
C GLU A 113 -26.26 -21.84 -14.58
N ILE A 114 -26.25 -21.26 -13.39
CA ILE A 114 -25.69 -21.87 -12.19
C ILE A 114 -26.85 -22.14 -11.22
N LYS A 115 -27.35 -23.38 -11.24
CA LYS A 115 -28.52 -23.80 -10.44
C LYS A 115 -28.10 -24.45 -9.12
N VAL A 116 -28.65 -23.98 -8.01
CA VAL A 116 -28.59 -24.57 -6.67
C VAL A 116 -29.85 -25.40 -6.44
N HIS A 117 -29.68 -26.67 -6.07
CA HIS A 117 -30.80 -27.50 -5.62
C HIS A 117 -30.86 -27.51 -4.10
N PRO A 118 -32.06 -27.60 -3.48
CA PRO A 118 -32.20 -27.57 -2.03
C PRO A 118 -32.01 -28.93 -1.33
N ASP A 119 -32.09 -30.04 -2.06
CA ASP A 119 -32.06 -31.39 -1.48
C ASP A 119 -30.61 -31.89 -1.27
N GLU A 120 -30.16 -32.13 -0.03
CA GLU A 120 -28.74 -32.30 0.35
C GLU A 120 -27.94 -33.37 -0.45
N ALA A 121 -28.62 -34.36 -1.05
CA ALA A 121 -27.99 -35.36 -1.91
C ALA A 121 -27.69 -34.85 -3.34
N GLU A 122 -28.43 -33.85 -3.82
CA GLU A 122 -28.32 -33.22 -5.16
C GLU A 122 -28.04 -31.70 -5.08
N ALA A 123 -28.01 -31.14 -3.87
CA ALA A 123 -27.84 -29.74 -3.52
C ALA A 123 -26.37 -29.32 -3.61
N GLN A 124 -25.86 -29.32 -4.82
CA GLN A 124 -24.64 -28.60 -5.11
C GLN A 124 -24.91 -27.83 -6.37
N ILE A 125 -24.91 -26.51 -6.23
CA ILE A 125 -24.74 -25.51 -7.28
C ILE A 125 -24.02 -26.14 -8.46
N ASN A 126 -24.79 -26.60 -9.44
CA ASN A 126 -24.38 -27.43 -10.57
C ASN A 126 -23.15 -28.29 -10.23
N LEU A 127 -23.28 -29.36 -9.43
CA LEU A 127 -22.23 -30.25 -8.87
C LEU A 127 -20.81 -30.00 -9.41
N ALA A 128 -20.52 -30.05 -10.71
CA ALA A 128 -19.22 -29.63 -11.30
C ALA A 128 -18.60 -28.28 -10.83
N LEU A 129 -19.39 -27.25 -10.48
CA LEU A 129 -18.89 -25.94 -10.07
C LEU A 129 -18.47 -25.90 -8.59
N LEU A 130 -19.17 -26.64 -7.70
CA LEU A 130 -18.95 -26.63 -6.23
C LEU A 130 -18.66 -28.00 -5.58
N SER A 131 -18.79 -29.12 -6.31
CA SER A 131 -18.30 -30.47 -5.94
C SER A 131 -16.79 -30.57 -5.91
N ALA A 132 -16.10 -29.58 -6.46
CA ALA A 132 -14.69 -29.41 -6.25
C ALA A 132 -14.54 -28.93 -4.80
N THR A 133 -14.45 -29.89 -3.87
CA THR A 133 -13.95 -29.86 -2.49
C THR A 133 -13.50 -28.49 -1.95
N PHE A 134 -12.72 -27.71 -2.70
CA PHE A 134 -12.16 -26.39 -2.41
C PHE A 134 -12.99 -25.36 -1.60
N LEU A 135 -14.32 -25.20 -1.73
CA LEU A 135 -15.04 -24.20 -0.91
C LEU A 135 -15.12 -24.64 0.55
N LYS A 136 -15.51 -25.90 0.77
CA LYS A 136 -15.64 -26.51 2.11
C LYS A 136 -14.38 -27.27 2.53
N ASN A 137 -13.34 -27.31 1.70
CA ASN A 137 -12.11 -28.03 2.00
C ASN A 137 -11.31 -27.26 3.05
N ARG A 138 -11.55 -27.66 4.29
CA ARG A 138 -10.85 -27.24 5.50
C ARG A 138 -9.32 -27.28 5.41
N GLN A 139 -8.75 -28.14 4.58
CA GLN A 139 -7.30 -28.23 4.37
C GLN A 139 -6.76 -27.16 3.41
N MET A 140 -7.58 -26.67 2.48
CA MET A 140 -7.17 -25.72 1.45
C MET A 140 -7.39 -24.26 1.87
N VAL A 141 -8.35 -24.00 2.75
CA VAL A 141 -8.74 -22.66 3.17
C VAL A 141 -8.46 -22.49 4.68
N SER A 142 -7.23 -22.12 5.01
CA SER A 142 -6.80 -21.86 6.40
C SER A 142 -7.22 -20.47 6.87
N GLY A 143 -7.25 -20.25 8.19
CA GLY A 143 -7.54 -18.94 8.79
C GLY A 143 -6.67 -17.80 8.25
N ARG A 144 -5.38 -18.08 8.04
CA ARG A 144 -4.45 -17.13 7.39
C ARG A 144 -4.85 -16.82 5.94
N ALA A 145 -5.16 -17.85 5.14
CA ALA A 145 -5.56 -17.65 3.75
C ALA A 145 -6.86 -16.85 3.63
N ILE A 146 -7.79 -17.01 4.59
CA ILE A 146 -9.03 -16.23 4.70
C ILE A 146 -8.69 -14.75 4.96
N ILE A 147 -7.85 -14.46 5.95
CA ILE A 147 -7.44 -13.08 6.27
C ILE A 147 -6.72 -12.42 5.09
N ASP A 148 -5.74 -13.11 4.50
CA ASP A 148 -4.97 -12.58 3.36
C ASP A 148 -5.87 -12.36 2.14
N GLY A 149 -6.83 -13.27 1.91
CA GLY A 149 -7.87 -13.13 0.89
C GLY A 149 -8.76 -11.90 1.10
N GLY A 150 -9.22 -11.67 2.34
CA GLY A 150 -10.00 -10.49 2.69
C GLY A 150 -9.23 -9.19 2.51
N LYS A 151 -7.96 -9.14 2.93
CA LYS A 151 -7.08 -7.97 2.72
C LYS A 151 -6.82 -7.67 1.24
N MET A 152 -6.64 -8.70 0.42
CA MET A 152 -6.47 -8.55 -1.02
C MET A 152 -7.73 -7.95 -1.68
N VAL A 153 -8.91 -8.42 -1.28
CA VAL A 153 -10.18 -7.83 -1.74
C VAL A 153 -10.25 -6.36 -1.34
N MET A 154 -9.89 -6.03 -0.09
CA MET A 154 -9.89 -4.64 0.39
C MET A 154 -9.01 -3.70 -0.43
N ALA A 155 -7.85 -4.17 -0.90
CA ALA A 155 -6.98 -3.34 -1.75
C ALA A 155 -7.69 -2.92 -3.05
N ASN A 156 -8.37 -3.86 -3.72
CA ASN A 156 -9.11 -3.57 -4.94
C ASN A 156 -10.39 -2.77 -4.67
N VAL A 157 -11.07 -3.03 -3.56
CA VAL A 157 -12.23 -2.26 -3.14
C VAL A 157 -11.88 -0.79 -2.94
N ARG A 158 -10.72 -0.47 -2.35
CA ARG A 158 -10.25 0.92 -2.20
C ARG A 158 -10.06 1.62 -3.55
N ILE A 159 -9.48 0.91 -4.52
CA ILE A 159 -9.34 1.42 -5.89
C ILE A 159 -10.73 1.72 -6.47
N MET A 160 -11.66 0.77 -6.34
CA MET A 160 -13.02 0.94 -6.86
C MET A 160 -13.79 2.09 -6.17
N LEU A 161 -13.62 2.27 -4.87
CA LEU A 161 -14.19 3.39 -4.13
C LEU A 161 -13.65 4.72 -4.65
N GLY A 162 -12.35 4.81 -4.93
CA GLY A 162 -11.75 5.99 -5.57
C GLY A 162 -12.33 6.25 -6.96
N ILE A 163 -12.51 5.21 -7.77
CA ILE A 163 -13.18 5.32 -9.08
C ILE A 163 -14.62 5.87 -8.91
N LEU A 164 -15.38 5.33 -7.96
CA LEU A 164 -16.76 5.76 -7.72
C LEU A 164 -16.87 7.20 -7.25
N GLN A 165 -15.94 7.65 -6.40
CA GLN A 165 -15.87 9.03 -5.92
C GLN A 165 -15.69 10.05 -7.05
N HIS A 166 -15.14 9.63 -8.19
CA HIS A 166 -14.92 10.48 -9.36
C HIS A 166 -15.85 10.12 -10.54
N SER A 167 -16.97 9.45 -10.26
CA SER A 167 -17.90 8.96 -11.28
C SER A 167 -19.28 9.59 -11.19
N ILE A 168 -20.12 9.33 -12.20
CA ILE A 168 -21.55 9.67 -12.19
C ILE A 168 -22.33 9.04 -11.03
N TYR A 169 -21.75 8.02 -10.37
CA TYR A 169 -22.34 7.35 -9.21
C TYR A 169 -21.95 7.99 -7.87
N GLN A 170 -21.12 9.05 -7.86
CA GLN A 170 -20.69 9.74 -6.64
C GLN A 170 -21.87 10.21 -5.77
N PRO A 171 -22.94 10.84 -6.31
CA PRO A 171 -24.06 11.32 -5.49
C PRO A 171 -24.78 10.19 -4.72
N TYR A 172 -24.64 8.95 -5.20
CA TYR A 172 -25.33 7.77 -4.67
C TYR A 172 -24.55 7.07 -3.56
N LEU A 173 -23.26 7.41 -3.40
CA LEU A 173 -22.49 6.97 -2.24
C LEU A 173 -23.13 7.48 -0.94
N ALA A 174 -23.79 8.64 -0.97
CA ALA A 174 -24.48 9.23 0.17
C ALA A 174 -25.93 8.74 0.30
N SER A 175 -26.69 8.66 -0.80
CA SER A 175 -28.11 8.31 -0.76
C SER A 175 -28.37 6.80 -0.68
N GLY A 176 -27.50 5.98 -1.28
CA GLY A 176 -27.64 4.53 -1.39
C GLY A 176 -28.77 4.07 -2.32
N SER A 177 -29.34 4.96 -3.15
CA SER A 177 -30.35 4.64 -4.17
C SER A 177 -29.76 4.65 -5.58
N HIS A 178 -30.50 4.23 -6.62
CA HIS A 178 -30.04 4.27 -8.03
C HIS A 178 -30.42 5.58 -8.74
N LEU A 179 -29.69 5.92 -9.82
CA LEU A 179 -30.09 6.95 -10.79
C LEU A 179 -31.47 6.60 -11.37
N SER A 180 -32.37 7.58 -11.41
CA SER A 180 -33.62 7.42 -12.15
C SER A 180 -33.31 7.11 -13.62
N GLY A 181 -33.70 5.93 -14.08
CA GLY A 181 -33.49 5.48 -15.45
C GLY A 181 -32.23 4.64 -15.70
N LEU A 182 -31.39 4.37 -14.69
CA LEU A 182 -30.33 3.35 -14.79
C LEU A 182 -30.70 2.10 -14.00
N GLU A 183 -30.49 0.95 -14.61
CA GLU A 183 -30.72 -0.33 -13.96
C GLU A 183 -29.51 -0.75 -13.11
N TRP A 184 -29.73 -1.68 -12.18
CA TRP A 184 -28.65 -2.28 -11.39
C TRP A 184 -27.55 -2.89 -12.27
N ASP A 185 -27.93 -3.47 -13.41
CA ASP A 185 -26.98 -4.09 -14.33
C ASP A 185 -26.05 -3.07 -15.00
N ASP A 186 -26.53 -1.84 -15.27
CA ASP A 186 -25.69 -0.73 -15.77
C ASP A 186 -24.63 -0.33 -14.76
N TYR A 187 -24.98 -0.29 -13.47
CA TYR A 187 -24.04 -0.03 -12.39
C TYR A 187 -22.96 -1.12 -12.33
N LEU A 188 -23.35 -2.39 -12.42
CA LEU A 188 -22.39 -3.50 -12.40
C LEU A 188 -21.45 -3.48 -13.61
N ASP A 189 -21.95 -3.15 -14.80
CA ASP A 189 -21.11 -3.03 -15.99
C ASP A 189 -20.18 -1.81 -15.91
N PHE A 190 -20.64 -0.68 -15.36
CA PHE A 190 -19.77 0.46 -15.04
C PHE A 190 -18.61 0.05 -14.13
N LEU A 191 -18.87 -0.69 -13.05
CA LEU A 191 -17.83 -1.15 -12.12
C LEU A 191 -16.78 -1.99 -12.86
N LEU A 192 -17.22 -2.92 -13.70
CA LEU A 192 -16.31 -3.82 -14.42
C LEU A 192 -15.49 -3.07 -15.47
N ASP A 193 -16.12 -2.21 -16.26
CA ASP A 193 -15.45 -1.44 -17.31
C ASP A 193 -14.45 -0.44 -16.72
N SER A 194 -14.83 0.24 -15.63
CA SER A 194 -13.96 1.24 -14.99
C SER A 194 -12.76 0.59 -14.32
N PHE A 195 -12.93 -0.54 -13.62
CA PHE A 195 -11.79 -1.27 -13.06
C PHE A 195 -10.86 -1.81 -14.14
N TRP A 196 -11.43 -2.32 -15.24
CA TRP A 196 -10.66 -2.83 -16.37
C TRP A 196 -9.80 -1.73 -17.01
N LYS A 197 -10.39 -0.55 -17.26
CA LYS A 197 -9.66 0.64 -17.74
C LYS A 197 -8.52 1.01 -16.78
N HIS A 198 -8.79 1.04 -15.48
CA HIS A 198 -7.78 1.34 -14.46
C HIS A 198 -6.63 0.32 -14.46
N GLN A 199 -6.92 -0.97 -14.64
CA GLN A 199 -5.87 -1.99 -14.74
C GLN A 199 -5.00 -1.81 -16.00
N GLN A 200 -5.59 -1.46 -17.13
CA GLN A 200 -4.82 -1.23 -18.35
C GLN A 200 -3.87 -0.03 -18.20
N THR A 201 -4.37 1.09 -17.68
CA THR A 201 -3.57 2.30 -17.51
C THR A 201 -2.41 2.08 -16.54
N THR A 202 -2.65 1.41 -15.41
CA THR A 202 -1.61 1.09 -14.43
C THR A 202 -0.55 0.11 -14.95
N THR A 203 -0.93 -0.85 -15.79
CA THR A 203 0.05 -1.72 -16.44
C THR A 203 0.90 -0.97 -17.46
N ALA A 204 0.29 -0.12 -18.28
CA ALA A 204 0.98 0.66 -19.31
C ALA A 204 1.99 1.64 -18.71
N THR A 205 1.65 2.32 -17.60
CA THR A 205 2.60 3.21 -16.92
C THR A 205 3.77 2.44 -16.32
N SER A 206 3.53 1.26 -15.72
CA SER A 206 4.59 0.45 -15.14
C SER A 206 5.56 -0.13 -16.18
N GLU A 207 5.09 -0.41 -17.39
CA GLU A 207 5.94 -0.87 -18.50
C GLU A 207 6.76 0.28 -19.08
N LYS A 208 6.18 1.48 -19.21
CA LYS A 208 6.91 2.69 -19.63
C LYS A 208 8.01 3.06 -18.63
N GLU A 209 7.71 3.07 -17.33
CA GLU A 209 8.70 3.35 -16.28
C GLU A 209 9.87 2.34 -16.31
N LYS A 210 9.60 1.06 -16.57
CA LYS A 210 10.66 0.05 -16.72
C LYS A 210 11.51 0.28 -17.97
N ALA A 211 10.89 0.60 -19.11
CA ALA A 211 11.61 0.88 -20.35
C ALA A 211 12.54 2.10 -20.22
N ASP A 212 12.08 3.15 -19.51
CA ASP A 212 12.87 4.36 -19.28
C ASP A 212 14.06 4.11 -18.33
N MET A 213 13.93 3.21 -17.36
CA MET A 213 15.04 2.84 -16.46
C MET A 213 16.12 1.98 -17.14
N ASP A 214 15.75 1.12 -18.11
CA ASP A 214 16.72 0.28 -18.81
C ASP A 214 17.48 1.04 -19.92
N GLY A 215 16.88 2.10 -20.47
CA GLY A 215 17.44 2.91 -21.56
C GLY A 215 18.70 3.73 -21.24
N ASP A 216 18.94 4.07 -19.97
CA ASP A 216 20.11 4.87 -19.55
C ASP A 216 21.34 4.00 -19.17
N SER A 217 21.13 2.68 -18.97
CA SER A 217 22.21 1.75 -18.64
C SER A 217 22.99 1.25 -19.86
N ALA A 218 22.40 1.29 -21.05
CA ALA A 218 23.01 0.80 -22.29
C ALA A 218 24.00 1.80 -22.95
N LYS A 219 23.85 3.12 -22.71
CA LYS A 219 24.73 4.13 -23.33
C LYS A 219 26.09 4.32 -22.63
N LYS A 220 26.29 3.73 -21.45
CA LYS A 220 27.55 3.89 -20.69
C LYS A 220 28.53 2.71 -20.80
N THR A 221 28.10 1.59 -21.39
CA THR A 221 28.96 0.40 -21.56
C THR A 221 29.55 0.25 -22.97
N GLU A 222 29.05 0.97 -23.99
CA GLU A 222 29.64 0.93 -25.33
C GLU A 222 30.89 1.83 -25.52
N ALA A 223 31.16 2.76 -24.60
CA ALA A 223 32.37 3.60 -24.65
C ALA A 223 33.64 2.94 -24.05
N ALA A 224 33.53 1.75 -23.43
CA ALA A 224 34.65 1.11 -22.72
C ALA A 224 35.25 -0.12 -23.42
N ALA A 225 34.64 -0.63 -24.50
CA ALA A 225 35.07 -1.90 -25.12
C ALA A 225 35.86 -1.77 -26.44
N ALA A 226 36.17 -0.56 -26.90
CA ALA A 226 36.91 -0.35 -28.15
C ALA A 226 38.43 -0.21 -27.93
N LYS A 227 39.14 -1.30 -27.54
CA LYS A 227 40.58 -1.51 -27.84
C LYS A 227 41.10 -2.88 -27.35
N LYS A 228 41.05 -3.89 -28.24
CA LYS A 228 42.14 -4.85 -28.58
C LYS A 228 41.57 -6.19 -29.06
N ALA A 229 41.72 -6.48 -30.35
CA ALA A 229 42.34 -7.71 -30.88
C ALA A 229 42.21 -7.78 -32.42
N PRO A 230 43.27 -8.20 -33.15
CA PRO A 230 43.18 -8.74 -34.50
C PRO A 230 43.63 -10.23 -34.51
N PRO A 231 43.71 -10.94 -35.66
CA PRO A 231 42.57 -11.66 -36.23
C PRO A 231 42.88 -13.12 -36.66
N ALA A 232 41.86 -13.75 -37.25
CA ALA A 232 41.89 -14.90 -38.19
C ALA A 232 41.67 -16.32 -37.64
N ALA A 233 40.61 -16.99 -38.12
CA ALA A 233 40.72 -17.98 -39.20
C ALA A 233 39.33 -18.54 -39.62
N ALA A 234 39.24 -18.92 -40.89
CA ALA A 234 38.04 -19.20 -41.66
C ALA A 234 37.49 -20.63 -41.53
N ALA A 235 36.18 -20.81 -41.77
CA ALA A 235 35.67 -21.99 -42.46
C ALA A 235 34.30 -21.73 -43.14
N LYS A 236 34.25 -22.10 -44.42
CA LYS A 236 33.12 -22.00 -45.37
C LYS A 236 32.09 -23.13 -45.17
N LYS A 237 30.81 -22.88 -45.48
CA LYS A 237 30.03 -23.75 -46.39
C LYS A 237 28.75 -23.08 -46.95
N LYS A 238 28.68 -23.07 -48.29
CA LYS A 238 27.52 -22.89 -49.19
C LYS A 238 26.38 -23.87 -48.83
N LYS A 239 25.09 -23.69 -49.16
CA LYS A 239 24.48 -23.41 -50.48
C LYS A 239 22.95 -23.14 -50.33
N THR A 240 22.40 -22.42 -51.31
CA THR A 240 21.14 -21.66 -51.37
C THR A 240 19.96 -22.41 -52.09
N PRO A 241 18.75 -21.80 -52.35
CA PRO A 241 17.40 -22.41 -52.43
C PRO A 241 16.90 -22.55 -53.90
N PRO A 242 15.58 -22.65 -54.27
CA PRO A 242 14.58 -21.53 -54.30
C PRO A 242 13.11 -22.00 -54.07
N ALA A 243 11.98 -21.25 -54.14
CA ALA A 243 11.47 -20.29 -55.12
C ALA A 243 10.16 -19.62 -54.59
N GLN A 244 9.97 -18.29 -54.72
CA GLN A 244 9.07 -17.56 -55.66
C GLN A 244 7.56 -17.59 -55.32
N LYS A 245 6.69 -16.60 -55.55
CA LYS A 245 6.65 -15.18 -56.01
C LYS A 245 5.14 -14.84 -56.02
N LYS A 246 4.73 -13.62 -55.65
CA LYS A 246 3.83 -12.79 -56.50
C LYS A 246 3.63 -11.39 -55.93
N ALA A 247 4.10 -10.42 -56.72
CA ALA A 247 3.73 -9.01 -56.65
C ALA A 247 2.56 -8.75 -57.63
N LYS A 248 1.74 -7.73 -57.34
CA LYS A 248 0.91 -7.04 -58.34
C LYS A 248 0.87 -5.56 -58.01
N GLN A 249 1.11 -4.75 -59.03
CA GLN A 249 1.31 -3.30 -59.05
C GLN A 249 0.00 -2.48 -59.18
N PRO A 250 0.06 -1.13 -59.06
CA PRO A 250 -1.07 -0.19 -58.92
C PRO A 250 -1.58 0.35 -60.28
N PRO A 251 -2.55 1.29 -60.29
CA PRO A 251 -2.18 2.67 -60.70
C PRO A 251 -3.05 3.87 -60.22
N LYS A 252 -2.42 5.06 -60.27
CA LYS A 252 -2.86 6.40 -60.78
C LYS A 252 -3.66 7.43 -59.93
N ASN A 253 -2.93 8.53 -59.63
CA ASN A 253 -3.14 9.96 -59.97
C ASN A 253 -4.53 10.65 -59.96
N SER A 254 -4.61 11.75 -59.21
CA SER A 254 -4.75 13.16 -59.68
C SER A 254 -4.51 14.11 -58.47
N ASN A 255 -3.60 15.09 -58.55
CA ASN A 255 -3.86 16.53 -58.76
C ASN A 255 -4.86 17.13 -57.74
N ALA A 256 -4.73 18.33 -57.16
CA ALA A 256 -3.77 19.43 -57.07
C ALA A 256 -4.59 20.53 -56.38
N GLU A 257 -4.06 21.25 -55.40
CA GLU A 257 -4.26 22.70 -55.19
C GLU A 257 -3.51 23.13 -53.92
N GLU A 258 -2.61 24.09 -54.14
CA GLU A 258 -1.83 24.81 -53.14
C GLU A 258 -2.69 25.99 -52.67
N GLU A 259 -3.00 26.06 -51.37
CA GLU A 259 -3.34 27.33 -50.72
C GLU A 259 -2.30 27.59 -49.62
N GLU A 260 -1.50 28.62 -49.85
CA GLU A 260 -0.67 29.26 -48.85
C GLU A 260 -1.59 29.94 -47.83
N SER A 261 -1.55 29.47 -46.57
CA SER A 261 -2.13 30.17 -45.43
C SER A 261 -1.06 30.29 -44.35
N ASP A 262 -0.32 31.39 -44.41
CA ASP A 262 0.44 31.92 -43.27
C ASP A 262 -0.54 32.32 -42.16
N GLY A 263 -0.45 31.67 -41.00
CA GLY A 263 -1.32 31.93 -39.85
C GLY A 263 -0.92 31.16 -38.61
N ASP A 264 0.10 31.69 -37.93
CA ASP A 264 0.22 31.89 -36.47
C ASP A 264 -0.14 30.76 -35.46
N GLU A 265 0.90 30.46 -34.66
CA GLU A 265 0.91 29.97 -33.27
C GLU A 265 0.60 28.48 -33.00
N ASP A 266 1.70 27.69 -33.01
CA ASP A 266 1.86 26.35 -32.44
C ASP A 266 1.47 26.31 -30.95
N ASP A 267 0.20 26.01 -30.67
CA ASP A 267 -0.23 25.34 -29.44
C ASP A 267 -0.47 23.87 -29.81
N GLU A 268 0.63 23.10 -29.91
CA GLU A 268 0.58 21.65 -30.03
C GLU A 268 -0.05 21.08 -28.75
N GLU A 269 -1.38 21.04 -28.69
CA GLU A 269 -2.08 20.14 -27.79
C GLU A 269 -1.53 18.74 -28.10
N GLU A 270 -0.75 18.18 -27.17
CA GLU A 270 -0.35 16.78 -27.17
C GLU A 270 -1.64 15.96 -27.27
N ASP A 271 -2.00 15.63 -28.51
CA ASP A 271 -3.11 14.78 -28.86
C ASP A 271 -2.75 13.42 -28.25
N VAL A 272 -3.22 13.20 -27.01
CA VAL A 272 -2.93 12.02 -26.22
C VAL A 272 -3.47 10.87 -27.05
N VAL A 273 -2.58 10.27 -27.84
CA VAL A 273 -2.84 9.22 -28.80
C VAL A 273 -3.83 8.29 -28.15
N ALA A 274 -5.06 8.28 -28.67
CA ALA A 274 -6.15 7.47 -28.13
C ALA A 274 -5.69 6.01 -28.19
N GLN A 275 -5.02 5.56 -27.13
CA GLN A 275 -4.50 4.21 -27.05
C GLN A 275 -5.72 3.31 -27.18
N ASP A 276 -5.66 2.38 -28.13
CA ASP A 276 -6.70 1.38 -28.36
C ASP A 276 -6.93 0.60 -27.06
N VAL A 277 -7.86 1.08 -26.24
CA VAL A 277 -8.24 0.45 -24.97
C VAL A 277 -8.82 -0.90 -25.34
N LYS A 278 -8.09 -1.97 -25.02
CA LYS A 278 -8.53 -3.34 -25.34
C LYS A 278 -9.90 -3.56 -24.69
N GLN A 279 -10.87 -4.02 -25.47
CA GLN A 279 -12.20 -4.33 -24.96
C GLN A 279 -12.12 -5.37 -23.83
N ARG A 280 -12.92 -5.16 -22.77
CA ARG A 280 -13.02 -6.08 -21.63
C ARG A 280 -13.53 -7.46 -22.09
N PRO A 281 -12.89 -8.57 -21.70
CA PRO A 281 -13.45 -9.89 -21.97
C PRO A 281 -14.81 -10.06 -21.27
N LYS A 282 -15.82 -10.62 -21.97
CA LYS A 282 -17.20 -10.73 -21.46
C LYS A 282 -17.33 -11.41 -20.08
N ASN A 283 -16.48 -12.39 -19.80
CA ASN A 283 -16.53 -13.21 -18.58
C ASN A 283 -15.49 -12.79 -17.54
N TRP A 284 -14.90 -11.60 -17.70
CA TRP A 284 -13.87 -11.11 -16.81
C TRP A 284 -14.48 -10.45 -15.57
N LEU A 285 -13.94 -10.80 -14.41
CA LEU A 285 -14.27 -10.22 -13.10
C LEU A 285 -12.97 -9.84 -12.41
N TRP A 286 -12.92 -8.65 -11.79
CA TRP A 286 -11.81 -8.30 -10.91
C TRP A 286 -11.96 -8.96 -9.54
N THR A 287 -10.85 -9.04 -8.82
CA THR A 287 -10.77 -9.73 -7.53
C THR A 287 -11.47 -8.92 -6.43
N GLY A 288 -12.61 -9.39 -5.93
CA GLY A 288 -13.46 -8.68 -4.99
C GLY A 288 -14.73 -8.06 -5.61
N PHE A 289 -14.95 -8.24 -6.92
CA PHE A 289 -16.13 -7.74 -7.61
C PHE A 289 -17.44 -8.20 -6.96
N ILE A 290 -17.60 -9.51 -6.67
CA ILE A 290 -18.88 -10.02 -6.14
C ILE A 290 -19.13 -9.42 -4.75
N ALA A 291 -18.09 -9.40 -3.89
CA ALA A 291 -18.18 -8.79 -2.57
C ALA A 291 -18.56 -7.32 -2.63
N PHE A 292 -17.94 -6.57 -3.54
CA PHE A 292 -18.23 -5.16 -3.70
C PHE A 292 -19.63 -4.91 -4.25
N ALA A 293 -20.10 -5.74 -5.19
CA ALA A 293 -21.42 -5.62 -5.76
C ALA A 293 -22.55 -5.86 -4.73
N ILE A 294 -22.37 -6.79 -3.79
CA ILE A 294 -23.44 -7.15 -2.83
C ILE A 294 -23.29 -6.52 -1.45
N PHE A 295 -22.11 -6.03 -1.09
CA PHE A 295 -21.84 -5.42 0.22
C PHE A 295 -21.23 -4.01 0.14
N GLY A 296 -21.18 -3.44 -1.06
CA GLY A 296 -20.65 -2.12 -1.36
C GLY A 296 -21.47 -0.95 -0.83
N PRO A 297 -21.06 0.28 -1.21
CA PRO A 297 -21.77 1.50 -0.84
C PRO A 297 -23.16 1.61 -1.46
N ILE A 298 -23.34 1.09 -2.67
CA ILE A 298 -24.62 1.05 -3.36
C ILE A 298 -25.07 -0.42 -3.36
N LEU A 299 -26.23 -0.69 -2.75
CA LEU A 299 -26.77 -2.05 -2.60
C LEU A 299 -27.87 -2.32 -3.62
N PRO A 300 -28.07 -3.59 -4.02
CA PRO A 300 -29.23 -3.95 -4.82
C PRO A 300 -30.50 -3.77 -4.00
N ALA A 301 -31.62 -3.48 -4.67
CA ALA A 301 -32.88 -3.09 -4.03
C ALA A 301 -33.46 -4.16 -3.07
N ASP A 302 -33.09 -5.43 -3.26
CA ASP A 302 -33.49 -6.57 -2.43
C ASP A 302 -32.58 -6.82 -1.21
N GLN A 303 -31.50 -6.03 -1.04
CA GLN A 303 -30.53 -6.22 0.03
C GLN A 303 -30.68 -5.18 1.15
N ASP A 304 -30.66 -5.67 2.39
CA ASP A 304 -30.71 -4.83 3.58
C ASP A 304 -29.37 -4.10 3.81
N LYS A 305 -29.43 -2.80 4.15
CA LYS A 305 -28.27 -1.96 4.52
C LYS A 305 -27.44 -2.56 5.65
N LYS A 306 -28.02 -3.37 6.53
CA LYS A 306 -27.27 -4.06 7.60
C LYS A 306 -26.20 -5.02 7.07
N HIS A 307 -26.29 -5.44 5.81
CA HIS A 307 -25.33 -6.33 5.18
C HIS A 307 -24.15 -5.58 4.53
N GLN A 308 -24.13 -4.25 4.55
CA GLN A 308 -22.96 -3.49 4.14
C GLN A 308 -21.74 -3.84 5.02
N LEU A 309 -20.60 -4.09 4.38
CA LEU A 309 -19.37 -4.41 5.10
C LEU A 309 -18.75 -3.12 5.65
N LYS A 310 -18.60 -3.04 6.97
CA LYS A 310 -18.14 -1.80 7.65
C LYS A 310 -16.75 -1.40 7.20
N ILE A 311 -15.90 -2.38 6.92
CA ILE A 311 -14.53 -2.19 6.46
C ILE A 311 -14.43 -1.43 5.13
N PHE A 312 -15.47 -1.43 4.29
CA PHE A 312 -15.51 -0.65 3.06
C PHE A 312 -15.65 0.86 3.32
N PHE A 313 -16.30 1.24 4.42
CA PHE A 313 -16.58 2.64 4.77
C PHE A 313 -15.58 3.23 5.75
N THR A 314 -14.76 2.39 6.40
CA THR A 314 -13.58 2.87 7.12
C THR A 314 -12.47 3.22 6.12
N LEU A 315 -12.74 4.21 5.26
CA LEU A 315 -11.78 4.84 4.34
C LEU A 315 -10.72 5.68 5.07
N ASP A 316 -10.84 5.84 6.39
CA ASP A 316 -9.86 6.48 7.28
C ASP A 316 -8.53 5.69 7.42
N GLY A 317 -8.14 4.93 6.40
CA GLY A 317 -6.89 4.18 6.29
C GLY A 317 -5.62 5.03 6.22
N GLY A 318 -5.62 6.22 6.83
CA GLY A 318 -4.38 6.92 7.16
C GLY A 318 -3.70 6.29 8.37
N LYS A 319 -2.77 5.36 8.13
CA LYS A 319 -1.58 5.03 8.96
C LYS A 319 -1.55 3.76 9.84
N ASP A 320 -2.53 2.87 9.82
CA ASP A 320 -2.44 1.69 10.71
C ASP A 320 -1.55 0.54 10.20
N ASP A 321 -1.24 0.45 8.90
CA ASP A 321 -0.45 -0.67 8.35
C ASP A 321 1.08 -0.53 8.48
N GLN A 322 1.63 0.55 9.05
CA GLN A 322 3.08 0.65 9.36
C GLN A 322 3.43 0.41 10.84
N ARG A 323 2.45 0.08 11.69
CA ARG A 323 2.71 -0.25 13.11
C ARG A 323 2.92 -1.75 13.32
N SER A 324 4.12 -2.25 13.04
CA SER A 324 4.59 -3.47 13.70
C SER A 324 6.11 -3.49 13.86
N LYS A 325 6.61 -2.75 14.87
CA LYS A 325 7.84 -3.03 15.64
C LYS A 325 7.91 -2.00 16.78
N GLY A 326 7.58 -2.40 18.01
CA GLY A 326 7.68 -1.56 19.22
C GLY A 326 6.55 -1.80 20.21
N GLY A 327 6.80 -2.64 21.21
CA GLY A 327 5.82 -3.15 22.16
C GLY A 327 5.47 -2.24 23.34
N SER A 328 4.42 -2.69 24.05
CA SER A 328 4.04 -2.44 25.46
C SER A 328 4.21 -1.04 26.06
N SER A 329 3.15 -0.22 25.98
CA SER A 329 2.90 0.79 27.04
C SER A 329 1.46 1.31 27.18
N SER A 330 0.46 0.78 26.45
CA SER A 330 -0.84 1.47 26.35
C SER A 330 -1.87 1.21 27.47
N VAL A 331 -1.60 0.33 28.44
CA VAL A 331 -2.62 -0.05 29.45
C VAL A 331 -2.82 1.03 30.54
N ARG A 332 -1.90 1.98 30.75
CA ARG A 332 -2.04 2.98 31.84
C ARG A 332 -2.78 4.27 31.49
N LYS A 333 -3.15 4.52 30.23
CA LYS A 333 -3.70 5.84 29.82
C LYS A 333 -5.23 5.91 29.81
N LYS A 334 -5.93 4.78 29.86
CA LYS A 334 -7.40 4.73 29.70
C LYS A 334 -8.20 5.10 30.97
N LYS A 335 -7.54 5.19 32.15
CA LYS A 335 -8.20 5.56 33.41
C LYS A 335 -8.32 7.08 33.63
N GLN A 336 -7.70 7.90 32.78
CA GLN A 336 -7.65 9.36 32.97
C GLN A 336 -8.65 10.14 32.08
N GLU A 337 -9.26 9.49 31.08
CA GLU A 337 -10.20 10.12 30.14
C GLU A 337 -11.67 10.07 30.60
N ASP A 338 -12.05 9.10 31.45
CA ASP A 338 -13.45 8.95 31.88
C ASP A 338 -13.89 10.01 32.90
N ASP A 339 -12.97 10.70 33.56
CA ASP A 339 -13.30 11.78 34.52
C ASP A 339 -13.56 13.13 33.82
N ASN A 340 -13.11 13.33 32.58
CA ASN A 340 -13.28 14.60 31.87
C ASN A 340 -14.60 14.71 31.07
N LYS A 341 -15.35 13.62 30.91
CA LYS A 341 -16.62 13.61 30.16
C LYS A 341 -17.86 14.00 30.96
N LYS A 342 -17.76 14.21 32.28
CA LYS A 342 -18.92 14.55 33.13
C LYS A 342 -19.22 16.05 33.30
N ARG A 343 -18.50 16.94 32.61
CA ARG A 343 -18.80 18.39 32.61
C ARG A 343 -18.90 18.91 31.18
N LYS A 344 -20.11 18.83 30.60
CA LYS A 344 -20.71 19.81 29.68
C LYS A 344 -21.97 19.20 29.09
N VAL A 345 -23.10 19.50 29.73
CA VAL A 345 -24.44 19.35 29.14
C VAL A 345 -25.09 20.72 29.21
N ALA A 346 -25.38 21.31 28.06
CA ALA A 346 -26.48 22.23 27.84
C ALA A 346 -26.88 22.18 26.35
N PRO A 347 -28.18 22.31 26.03
CA PRO A 347 -28.71 21.99 24.71
C PRO A 347 -28.84 23.24 23.83
N MET A 348 -28.54 23.13 22.54
CA MET A 348 -29.02 24.08 21.54
C MET A 348 -29.50 23.36 20.29
N SER A 349 -30.82 23.46 20.12
CA SER A 349 -31.59 23.29 18.90
C SER A 349 -31.23 24.39 17.88
N HIS A 350 -31.47 24.09 16.59
CA HIS A 350 -31.33 24.91 15.38
C HIS A 350 -29.94 25.08 14.76
N ARG A 351 -29.68 24.31 13.67
CA ARG A 351 -28.99 24.79 12.46
C ARG A 351 -28.97 23.72 11.36
N ASP A 352 -29.94 23.78 10.45
CA ASP A 352 -29.78 23.24 9.10
C ASP A 352 -29.15 24.37 8.24
N HIS A 353 -28.22 23.97 7.37
CA HIS A 353 -27.33 24.80 6.53
C HIS A 353 -26.02 25.28 7.21
N MET A 354 -25.12 24.32 7.46
CA MET A 354 -23.68 24.56 7.33
C MET A 354 -23.35 24.54 5.83
N THR A 355 -22.78 25.62 5.31
CA THR A 355 -22.32 25.69 3.92
C THR A 355 -21.09 24.81 3.73
N GLU A 356 -20.89 24.27 2.53
CA GLU A 356 -19.74 23.42 2.15
C GLU A 356 -18.39 24.05 2.53
N GLN A 357 -18.31 25.39 2.49
CA GLN A 357 -17.16 26.17 2.94
C GLN A 357 -16.84 25.99 4.44
N GLN A 358 -17.84 25.90 5.31
CA GLN A 358 -17.62 25.62 6.74
C GLN A 358 -17.17 24.18 6.99
N THR A 359 -17.69 23.22 6.24
CA THR A 359 -17.23 21.83 6.31
C THR A 359 -15.77 21.70 5.85
N ASN A 360 -15.39 22.41 4.79
CA ASN A 360 -14.02 22.43 4.28
C ASN A 360 -13.05 23.12 5.26
N MET A 361 -13.46 24.21 5.92
CA MET A 361 -12.66 24.84 6.97
C MET A 361 -12.46 23.92 8.19
N MET A 362 -13.52 23.26 8.65
CA MET A 362 -13.41 22.31 9.78
C MET A 362 -12.54 21.10 9.42
N SER A 363 -12.63 20.61 8.18
CA SER A 363 -11.78 19.52 7.68
C SER A 363 -10.29 19.92 7.63
N ALA A 364 -10.00 21.13 7.15
CA ALA A 364 -8.63 21.68 7.14
C ALA A 364 -8.07 21.87 8.56
N GLU A 365 -8.89 22.36 9.50
CA GLU A 365 -8.49 22.55 10.90
C GLU A 365 -8.20 21.21 11.60
N VAL A 366 -9.03 20.19 11.37
CA VAL A 366 -8.80 18.82 11.86
C VAL A 366 -7.51 18.24 11.27
N ALA A 367 -7.27 18.41 9.96
CA ALA A 367 -6.04 17.97 9.32
C ALA A 367 -4.79 18.64 9.92
N GLN A 368 -4.88 19.94 10.21
CA GLN A 368 -3.80 20.70 10.85
C GLN A 368 -3.57 20.27 12.30
N GLN A 369 -4.64 20.00 13.06
CA GLN A 369 -4.55 19.51 14.43
C GLN A 369 -3.91 18.10 14.49
N VAL A 370 -4.27 17.22 13.55
CA VAL A 370 -3.67 15.89 13.41
C VAL A 370 -2.19 16.01 13.02
N ALA A 371 -1.83 16.90 12.09
CA ALA A 371 -0.44 17.17 11.73
C ALA A 371 0.39 17.66 12.93
N ASN A 372 -0.17 18.56 13.76
CA ASN A 372 0.46 19.03 15.00
C ASN A 372 0.63 17.91 16.04
N MET A 373 -0.33 17.00 16.16
CA MET A 373 -0.22 15.84 17.05
C MET A 373 0.90 14.89 16.61
N HIS A 374 1.02 14.62 15.31
CA HIS A 374 2.12 13.84 14.75
C HIS A 374 3.48 14.51 14.96
N TYR A 375 3.53 15.83 14.85
CA TYR A 375 4.72 16.62 15.16
C TYR A 375 5.14 16.44 16.62
N GLN A 376 4.25 16.66 17.58
CA GLN A 376 4.59 16.52 19.01
C GLN A 376 5.02 15.09 19.37
N ARG A 377 4.44 14.07 18.74
CA ARG A 377 4.80 12.67 18.99
C ARG A 377 6.19 12.31 18.46
N ASN A 378 6.52 12.72 17.24
CA ASN A 378 7.84 12.44 16.65
C ASN A 378 8.96 13.22 17.36
N VAL A 379 8.66 14.45 17.78
CA VAL A 379 9.56 15.23 18.66
C VAL A 379 9.75 14.52 20.00
N GLY A 380 8.70 13.90 20.56
CA GLY A 380 8.78 13.09 21.77
C GLY A 380 9.72 11.88 21.64
N THR A 381 9.60 11.10 20.56
CA THR A 381 10.48 9.94 20.33
C THR A 381 11.93 10.35 20.11
N ALA A 382 12.18 11.36 19.26
CA ALA A 382 13.52 11.86 19.01
C ALA A 382 14.14 12.46 20.29
N ARG A 383 13.35 13.17 21.10
CA ARG A 383 13.79 13.67 22.41
C ARG A 383 14.14 12.53 23.37
N GLN A 384 13.37 11.43 23.35
CA GLN A 384 13.64 10.26 24.18
C GLN A 384 14.91 9.53 23.77
N GLU A 385 15.17 9.39 22.46
CA GLU A 385 16.42 8.85 21.92
C GLU A 385 17.62 9.74 22.25
N ILE A 386 17.46 11.07 22.16
CA ILE A 386 18.47 12.05 22.58
C ILE A 386 18.70 11.98 24.09
N GLU A 387 17.65 11.86 24.91
CA GLU A 387 17.78 11.71 26.37
C GLU A 387 18.50 10.40 26.75
N ILE A 388 18.23 9.30 26.05
CA ILE A 388 18.95 8.03 26.24
C ILE A 388 20.42 8.20 25.85
N ALA A 389 20.72 8.77 24.68
CA ALA A 389 22.08 9.01 24.24
C ALA A 389 22.84 9.96 25.20
N HIS A 390 22.17 11.01 25.67
CA HIS A 390 22.73 11.97 26.62
C HIS A 390 22.93 11.34 28.00
N SER A 391 22.01 10.46 28.45
CA SER A 391 22.17 9.68 29.67
C SER A 391 23.39 8.78 29.60
N ILE A 392 23.55 8.03 28.50
CA ILE A 392 24.72 7.18 28.23
C ILE A 392 26.01 8.02 28.28
N CYS A 393 26.04 9.17 27.59
CA CYS A 393 27.19 10.08 27.61
C CYS A 393 27.47 10.66 29.00
N LYS A 394 26.43 10.99 29.78
CA LYS A 394 26.58 11.50 31.15
C LYS A 394 27.14 10.42 32.09
N THR A 395 26.67 9.18 31.99
CA THR A 395 27.26 8.05 32.75
C THR A 395 28.71 7.78 32.34
N ALA A 396 29.04 7.90 31.05
CA ALA A 396 30.43 7.79 30.59
C ALA A 396 31.30 8.94 31.12
N SER A 397 30.78 10.18 31.13
CA SER A 397 31.49 11.34 31.66
C SER A 397 31.69 11.28 33.18
N VAL A 398 30.69 10.77 33.94
CA VAL A 398 30.83 10.55 35.39
C VAL A 398 31.87 9.48 35.66
N ARG A 399 31.86 8.35 34.94
CA ARG A 399 32.94 7.34 35.05
C ARG A 399 34.31 7.93 34.74
N ASN A 400 34.42 8.75 33.70
CA ASN A 400 35.69 9.40 33.35
C ASN A 400 36.14 10.37 34.44
N LYS A 401 35.24 11.14 35.07
CA LYS A 401 35.57 12.00 36.21
C LYS A 401 35.99 11.23 37.45
N GLU A 402 35.31 10.12 37.76
CA GLU A 402 35.69 9.23 38.86
C GLU A 402 37.06 8.58 38.59
N GLN A 403 37.36 8.22 37.34
CA GLN A 403 38.69 7.77 36.91
C GLN A 403 39.74 8.89 37.00
N GLU A 404 39.42 10.12 36.60
CA GLU A 404 40.32 11.27 36.68
C GLU A 404 40.62 11.67 38.12
N GLU A 405 39.64 11.68 39.02
CA GLU A 405 39.85 11.94 40.45
C GLU A 405 40.62 10.79 41.14
N GLY A 406 40.39 9.54 40.72
CA GLY A 406 41.23 8.40 41.08
C GLY A 406 42.67 8.54 40.57
N ASN A 407 42.85 9.08 39.36
CA ASN A 407 44.15 9.31 38.73
C ASN A 407 44.86 10.58 39.20
N LYS A 408 44.20 11.56 39.83
CA LYS A 408 44.92 12.68 40.47
C LYS A 408 45.85 12.23 41.61
N LYS A 409 45.68 11.00 42.11
CA LYS A 409 46.59 10.35 43.08
C LYS A 409 47.55 9.33 42.46
N ARG A 410 47.44 9.03 41.16
CA ARG A 410 48.30 8.04 40.46
C ARG A 410 48.87 8.68 39.19
N LYS A 411 50.20 8.70 39.07
CA LYS A 411 50.94 9.16 37.86
C LYS A 411 50.13 8.89 36.59
N VAL A 412 49.81 9.97 35.85
CA VAL A 412 49.02 9.97 34.61
C VAL A 412 49.49 8.83 33.71
N VAL A 413 48.67 7.78 33.64
CA VAL A 413 48.86 6.70 32.68
C VAL A 413 48.28 7.21 31.36
N PRO A 414 49.04 7.19 30.25
CA PRO A 414 48.53 7.62 28.96
C PRO A 414 47.25 6.87 28.62
N ILE A 415 46.24 7.61 28.13
CA ILE A 415 44.98 7.07 27.61
C ILE A 415 45.32 5.94 26.67
N SER A 416 44.74 4.76 26.91
CA SER A 416 45.10 3.58 26.14
C SER A 416 44.70 3.79 24.68
N HIS A 417 45.47 3.26 23.74
CA HIS A 417 45.13 3.28 22.31
C HIS A 417 43.69 2.79 22.04
N GLN A 418 43.21 1.88 22.89
CA GLN A 418 41.86 1.34 22.85
C GLN A 418 40.78 2.38 23.17
N ASP A 419 41.01 3.30 24.11
CA ASP A 419 40.04 4.35 24.45
C ASP A 419 39.87 5.36 23.31
N HIS A 420 40.96 5.72 22.62
CA HIS A 420 40.88 6.57 21.42
C HIS A 420 40.15 5.87 20.25
N MET A 421 40.33 4.56 20.08
CA MET A 421 39.59 3.80 19.07
C MET A 421 38.09 3.76 19.38
N ILE A 422 37.72 3.63 20.66
CA ILE A 422 36.32 3.69 21.10
C ILE A 422 35.72 5.06 20.83
N GLU A 423 36.45 6.14 21.12
CA GLU A 423 35.98 7.52 20.88
C GLU A 423 35.81 7.82 19.39
N LEU A 424 36.74 7.37 18.54
CA LEU A 424 36.62 7.47 17.08
C LEU A 424 35.39 6.71 16.57
N GLN A 425 35.15 5.49 17.08
CA GLN A 425 33.98 4.70 16.71
C GLN A 425 32.67 5.38 17.14
N ILE A 426 32.63 6.00 18.33
CA ILE A 426 31.48 6.77 18.81
C ILE A 426 31.22 7.98 17.90
N ASN A 427 32.26 8.72 17.50
CA ASN A 427 32.12 9.89 16.62
C ASN A 427 31.64 9.49 15.21
N MET A 428 32.13 8.38 14.65
CA MET A 428 31.61 7.83 13.41
C MET A 428 30.13 7.42 13.52
N MET A 429 29.73 6.79 14.63
CA MET A 429 28.33 6.45 14.86
C MET A 429 27.44 7.70 14.98
N ARG A 430 27.91 8.76 15.66
CA ARG A 430 27.19 10.04 15.76
C ARG A 430 27.00 10.69 14.39
N ALA A 431 28.04 10.70 13.54
CA ALA A 431 27.95 11.19 12.18
C ALA A 431 26.92 10.40 11.34
N GLY A 432 26.94 9.06 11.44
CA GLY A 432 25.99 8.19 10.75
C GLY A 432 24.53 8.44 11.17
N ILE A 433 24.28 8.59 12.47
CA ILE A 433 22.94 8.92 13.00
C ILE A 433 22.50 10.31 12.52
N ALA A 434 23.39 11.32 12.59
CA ALA A 434 23.08 12.66 12.13
C ALA A 434 22.70 12.69 10.63
N GLN A 435 23.45 11.97 9.79
CA GLN A 435 23.15 11.81 8.37
C GLN A 435 21.78 11.14 8.15
N GLN A 436 21.48 10.08 8.89
CA GLN A 436 20.20 9.38 8.77
C GLN A 436 19.03 10.29 9.17
N VAL A 437 19.16 11.04 10.26
CA VAL A 437 18.16 12.02 10.69
C VAL A 437 17.98 13.12 9.63
N ALA A 438 19.07 13.65 9.08
CA ALA A 438 19.02 14.66 8.02
C ALA A 438 18.29 14.13 6.76
N ASN A 439 18.58 12.90 6.35
CA ASN A 439 17.89 12.24 5.23
C ASN A 439 16.39 12.06 5.49
N MET A 440 16.00 11.67 6.72
CA MET A 440 14.58 11.56 7.07
C MET A 440 13.86 12.92 7.04
N HIS A 441 14.49 13.97 7.55
CA HIS A 441 13.94 15.33 7.49
C HIS A 441 13.80 15.83 6.04
N TYR A 442 14.81 15.59 5.21
CA TYR A 442 14.77 15.90 3.80
C TYR A 442 13.63 15.18 3.09
N GLN A 443 13.53 13.85 3.22
CA GLN A 443 12.44 13.07 2.61
C GLN A 443 11.06 13.54 3.07
N ARG A 444 10.91 13.90 4.35
CA ARG A 444 9.66 14.44 4.89
C ARG A 444 9.31 15.79 4.26
N ASN A 445 10.27 16.70 4.16
CA ASN A 445 10.04 18.03 3.59
C ASN A 445 9.71 17.95 2.10
N VAL A 446 10.44 17.13 1.35
CA VAL A 446 10.17 16.88 -0.08
C VAL A 446 8.80 16.23 -0.26
N GLY A 447 8.45 15.21 0.53
CA GLY A 447 7.15 14.54 0.46
C GLY A 447 5.98 15.49 0.77
N ALA A 448 6.10 16.31 1.82
CA ALA A 448 5.09 17.30 2.16
C ALA A 448 4.95 18.40 1.09
N ALA A 449 6.06 18.80 0.48
CA ALA A 449 6.06 19.80 -0.58
C ALA A 449 5.43 19.25 -1.87
N ARG A 450 5.74 18.00 -2.23
CA ARG A 450 5.11 17.28 -3.35
C ARG A 450 3.59 17.17 -3.18
N GLN A 451 3.11 16.80 -2.00
CA GLN A 451 1.68 16.73 -1.73
C GLN A 451 0.99 18.09 -1.90
N LYS A 452 1.62 19.19 -1.48
CA LYS A 452 1.08 20.55 -1.68
C LYS A 452 1.04 20.92 -3.16
N ILE A 453 2.04 20.54 -3.95
CA ILE A 453 2.05 20.73 -5.41
C ILE A 453 0.90 19.95 -6.05
N GLU A 454 0.71 18.67 -5.70
CA GLU A 454 -0.35 17.83 -6.26
C GLU A 454 -1.75 18.43 -6.00
N ILE A 455 -1.99 18.93 -4.78
CA ILE A 455 -3.24 19.62 -4.43
C ILE A 455 -3.40 20.91 -5.25
N ALA A 456 -2.34 21.72 -5.38
CA ALA A 456 -2.40 22.97 -6.16
C ALA A 456 -2.62 22.71 -7.67
N GLN A 457 -2.01 21.66 -8.23
CA GLN A 457 -2.25 21.21 -9.60
C GLN A 457 -3.70 20.79 -9.81
N PHE A 458 -4.27 20.06 -8.84
CA PHE A 458 -5.69 19.67 -8.89
C PHE A 458 -6.62 20.88 -8.87
N MET A 459 -6.39 21.84 -7.97
CA MET A 459 -7.17 23.09 -7.91
C MET A 459 -7.08 23.87 -9.23
N TYR A 460 -5.86 24.04 -9.77
CA TYR A 460 -5.66 24.73 -11.04
C TYR A 460 -6.38 24.05 -12.21
N LYS A 461 -6.31 22.72 -12.28
CA LYS A 461 -7.03 21.95 -13.31
C LYS A 461 -8.54 22.10 -13.19
N THR A 462 -9.08 22.05 -11.97
CA THR A 462 -10.51 22.21 -11.71
C THR A 462 -11.00 23.59 -12.17
N ALA A 463 -10.29 24.66 -11.78
CA ALA A 463 -10.60 26.01 -12.22
C ALA A 463 -10.49 26.18 -13.75
N MET A 464 -9.53 25.51 -14.40
CA MET A 464 -9.41 25.52 -15.86
C MET A 464 -10.59 24.83 -16.55
N ASP A 465 -11.05 23.70 -16.02
CA ASP A 465 -12.21 22.98 -16.56
C ASP A 465 -13.51 23.79 -16.39
N GLU A 466 -13.65 24.54 -15.29
CA GLU A 466 -14.76 25.49 -15.08
C GLU A 466 -14.70 26.67 -16.07
N CYS A 467 -13.52 27.27 -16.28
CA CYS A 467 -13.32 28.28 -17.33
C CYS A 467 -13.74 27.75 -18.70
N ARG A 468 -13.34 26.52 -19.05
CA ARG A 468 -13.71 25.89 -20.32
C ARG A 468 -15.20 25.64 -20.43
N PHE A 469 -15.85 25.25 -19.35
CA PHE A 469 -17.29 25.04 -19.30
C PHE A 469 -18.04 26.34 -19.59
N TRP A 470 -17.73 27.42 -18.85
CA TRP A 470 -18.39 28.71 -19.02
C TRP A 470 -18.06 29.38 -20.35
N ARG A 471 -16.82 29.26 -20.83
CA ARG A 471 -16.40 29.76 -22.16
C ARG A 471 -17.26 29.20 -23.30
N ARG A 472 -17.73 27.96 -23.20
CA ARG A 472 -18.61 27.34 -24.23
C ARG A 472 -20.03 27.90 -24.22
N GLN A 473 -20.44 28.57 -23.13
CA GLN A 473 -21.76 29.18 -23.00
C GLN A 473 -21.79 30.63 -23.50
N LEU A 474 -20.62 31.23 -23.75
CA LEU A 474 -20.49 32.62 -24.21
C LEU A 474 -20.41 32.68 -25.73
N ASP A 475 -21.01 33.71 -26.29
CA ASP A 475 -20.80 34.04 -27.71
C ASP A 475 -19.45 34.75 -27.93
N THR A 476 -19.07 34.89 -29.20
CA THR A 476 -17.78 35.49 -29.58
C THR A 476 -17.65 36.95 -29.14
N ASP A 477 -18.75 37.70 -29.05
CA ASP A 477 -18.72 39.13 -28.71
C ASP A 477 -18.61 39.32 -27.19
N GLN A 478 -19.33 38.51 -26.42
CA GLN A 478 -19.22 38.38 -24.95
C GLN A 478 -17.81 37.95 -24.53
N LEU A 479 -17.17 37.06 -25.29
CA LEU A 479 -15.78 36.62 -25.04
C LEU A 479 -14.75 37.73 -25.28
N LYS A 480 -14.99 38.61 -26.27
CA LYS A 480 -14.09 39.74 -26.58
C LYS A 480 -14.24 40.88 -25.58
N HIS A 481 -15.45 41.08 -25.07
CA HIS A 481 -15.78 42.19 -24.19
C HIS A 481 -16.60 41.74 -22.97
N PRO A 482 -16.05 40.86 -22.11
CA PRO A 482 -16.78 40.34 -20.95
C PRO A 482 -17.15 41.43 -19.92
N GLU A 483 -16.53 42.61 -20.00
CA GLU A 483 -16.85 43.75 -19.13
C GLU A 483 -18.06 44.56 -19.61
N LEU A 484 -18.50 44.40 -20.86
CA LEU A 484 -19.66 45.13 -21.40
C LEU A 484 -21.00 44.45 -21.04
N ASP A 485 -21.00 43.14 -20.85
CA ASP A 485 -22.19 42.32 -20.56
C ASP A 485 -22.22 41.84 -19.11
N GLY A 486 -21.87 42.72 -18.16
CA GLY A 486 -21.76 42.39 -16.73
C GLY A 486 -23.05 41.97 -16.02
N GLU A 487 -24.20 41.95 -16.72
CA GLU A 487 -25.47 41.43 -16.22
C GLU A 487 -25.72 39.97 -16.63
N ASP A 488 -24.97 39.43 -17.59
CA ASP A 488 -25.11 38.02 -18.00
C ASP A 488 -24.43 37.12 -16.97
N HIS A 489 -25.23 36.23 -16.38
CA HIS A 489 -24.77 35.27 -15.38
C HIS A 489 -23.61 34.41 -15.88
N ALA A 490 -23.62 33.97 -17.16
CA ALA A 490 -22.54 33.15 -17.71
C ALA A 490 -21.23 33.94 -17.81
N VAL A 491 -21.29 35.23 -18.11
CA VAL A 491 -20.12 36.13 -18.17
C VAL A 491 -19.54 36.34 -16.77
N CYS A 492 -20.39 36.58 -15.76
CA CYS A 492 -19.94 36.68 -14.37
C CYS A 492 -19.25 35.41 -13.87
N MET A 493 -19.85 34.24 -14.10
CA MET A 493 -19.28 32.96 -13.68
C MET A 493 -17.96 32.65 -14.42
N TYR A 494 -17.85 33.03 -15.70
CA TYR A 494 -16.60 32.88 -16.45
C TYR A 494 -15.48 33.78 -15.89
N LEU A 495 -15.79 35.02 -15.53
CA LEU A 495 -14.81 35.95 -14.94
C LEU A 495 -14.34 35.48 -13.56
N GLU A 496 -15.26 34.97 -12.73
CA GLU A 496 -14.93 34.39 -11.41
C GLU A 496 -14.03 33.16 -11.55
N ALA A 497 -14.38 32.22 -12.44
CA ALA A 497 -13.55 31.04 -12.73
C ALA A 497 -12.15 31.44 -13.26
N MET A 498 -12.07 32.48 -14.09
CA MET A 498 -10.81 33.02 -14.62
C MET A 498 -9.93 33.61 -13.52
N GLU A 499 -10.51 34.28 -12.54
CA GLU A 499 -9.80 34.80 -11.37
C GLU A 499 -9.27 33.66 -10.49
N GLU A 500 -10.13 32.67 -10.18
CA GLU A 500 -9.73 31.49 -9.40
C GLU A 500 -8.63 30.67 -10.08
N MET A 501 -8.69 30.54 -11.42
CA MET A 501 -7.65 29.90 -12.21
C MET A 501 -6.31 30.65 -12.09
N LYS A 502 -6.32 31.99 -12.17
CA LYS A 502 -5.11 32.82 -12.02
C LYS A 502 -4.51 32.70 -10.62
N GLU A 503 -5.35 32.72 -9.58
CA GLU A 503 -4.89 32.55 -8.20
C GLU A 503 -4.29 31.16 -7.96
N SER A 504 -4.97 30.13 -8.44
CA SER A 504 -4.51 28.74 -8.34
C SER A 504 -3.19 28.52 -9.06
N LYS A 505 -3.02 29.11 -10.25
CA LYS A 505 -1.76 29.11 -11.00
C LYS A 505 -0.64 29.80 -10.23
N ALA A 506 -0.88 31.02 -9.74
CA ALA A 506 0.11 31.76 -8.98
C ALA A 506 0.54 31.02 -7.70
N LYS A 507 -0.40 30.31 -7.05
CA LYS A 507 -0.13 29.46 -5.89
C LYS A 507 0.73 28.25 -6.26
N LEU A 508 0.42 27.59 -7.38
CA LEU A 508 1.21 26.48 -7.90
C LEU A 508 2.65 26.92 -8.22
N ASP A 509 2.82 28.05 -8.91
CA ASP A 509 4.13 28.59 -9.27
C ASP A 509 4.97 28.93 -8.03
N ARG A 510 4.35 29.56 -7.02
CA ARG A 510 5.00 29.83 -5.72
C ARG A 510 5.45 28.54 -5.03
N LEU A 511 4.62 27.49 -5.06
CA LEU A 511 4.97 26.20 -4.45
C LEU A 511 6.13 25.55 -5.19
N MET A 512 6.08 25.49 -6.53
CA MET A 512 7.17 24.93 -7.36
C MET A 512 8.50 25.64 -7.09
N ASN A 513 8.49 26.97 -7.05
CA ASN A 513 9.68 27.77 -6.74
C ASN A 513 10.21 27.51 -5.31
N ASN A 514 9.31 27.37 -4.32
CA ASN A 514 9.70 27.06 -2.95
C ASN A 514 10.28 25.64 -2.79
N VAL A 515 9.80 24.67 -3.56
CA VAL A 515 10.35 23.30 -3.55
C VAL A 515 11.76 23.29 -4.12
N GLN A 516 12.00 24.05 -5.18
CA GLN A 516 13.33 24.19 -5.76
C GLN A 516 14.36 24.75 -4.75
N ALA A 517 13.95 25.70 -3.90
CA ALA A 517 14.76 26.19 -2.79
C ALA A 517 14.95 25.15 -1.65
N SER A 518 13.94 24.30 -1.43
CA SER A 518 13.91 23.29 -0.37
C SER A 518 14.74 22.03 -0.67
N TYR A 519 15.22 21.86 -1.91
CA TYR A 519 16.12 20.76 -2.27
C TYR A 519 17.55 20.93 -1.73
N SER A 520 17.89 22.09 -1.16
CA SER A 520 19.14 22.28 -0.43
C SER A 520 19.05 21.62 0.96
N MET A 521 20.08 20.86 1.35
CA MET A 521 20.18 20.29 2.69
C MET A 521 20.20 21.44 3.71
N ASP A 522 19.42 21.35 4.80
CA ASP A 522 19.41 22.39 5.83
C ASP A 522 20.87 22.62 6.32
N PRO A 523 21.40 23.86 6.23
CA PRO A 523 22.77 24.18 6.62
C PRO A 523 23.14 23.69 8.02
N LYS A 524 22.15 23.55 8.91
CA LYS A 524 22.36 23.05 10.26
C LYS A 524 22.78 21.58 10.29
N TYR A 525 22.18 20.73 9.47
CA TYR A 525 22.57 19.31 9.42
C TYR A 525 23.91 19.15 8.72
N GLN A 526 24.17 19.94 7.67
CA GLN A 526 25.46 19.98 7.00
C GLN A 526 26.58 20.37 7.98
N ALA A 527 26.37 21.41 8.80
CA ALA A 527 27.35 21.81 9.81
C ALA A 527 27.64 20.73 10.86
N ILE A 528 26.64 19.93 11.26
CA ILE A 528 26.83 18.81 12.20
C ILE A 528 27.64 17.68 11.56
N ILE A 529 27.37 17.38 10.27
CA ILE A 529 28.12 16.38 9.51
C ILE A 529 29.57 16.84 9.34
N ASP A 530 29.78 18.09 8.96
CA ASP A 530 31.10 18.67 8.75
C ASP A 530 31.93 18.72 10.06
N ASP A 531 31.32 19.10 11.19
CA ASP A 531 31.97 19.08 12.50
C ASP A 531 32.37 17.66 12.94
N ALA A 532 31.46 16.68 12.79
CA ALA A 532 31.74 15.29 13.14
C ALA A 532 32.86 14.68 12.26
N LEU A 533 32.86 14.98 10.97
CA LEU A 533 33.92 14.57 10.06
C LEU A 533 35.24 15.26 10.40
N SER A 534 35.22 16.57 10.66
CA SER A 534 36.42 17.32 11.05
C SER A 534 37.06 16.77 12.33
N GLN A 535 36.24 16.43 13.34
CA GLN A 535 36.72 15.79 14.58
C GLN A 535 37.34 14.40 14.33
N SER A 536 36.78 13.63 13.39
CA SER A 536 37.36 12.32 13.02
C SER A 536 38.72 12.45 12.33
N PHE A 537 38.89 13.45 11.46
CA PHE A 537 40.15 13.72 10.78
C PHE A 537 41.25 14.21 11.73
N THR A 538 40.92 15.09 12.68
CA THR A 538 41.90 15.57 13.67
C THR A 538 42.40 14.45 14.58
N MET A 539 41.52 13.52 14.98
CA MET A 539 41.91 12.34 15.77
C MET A 539 42.81 11.38 14.98
N GLN A 540 42.53 11.14 13.70
CA GLN A 540 43.40 10.31 12.85
C GLN A 540 44.81 10.90 12.71
N HIS A 541 44.90 12.22 12.51
CA HIS A 541 46.20 12.89 12.42
C HIS A 541 46.99 12.82 13.73
N SER A 542 46.33 12.97 14.89
CA SER A 542 46.97 12.81 16.21
C SER A 542 47.55 11.40 16.40
N MET A 543 46.81 10.35 16.02
CA MET A 543 47.31 8.97 16.09
C MET A 543 48.55 8.76 15.22
N THR A 544 48.55 9.29 13.99
CA THR A 544 49.72 9.15 13.09
C THR A 544 50.96 9.89 13.61
N ALA A 545 50.77 11.03 14.30
CA ALA A 545 51.87 11.79 14.90
C ALA A 545 52.50 11.08 16.12
N SER A 546 51.69 10.41 16.96
CA SER A 546 52.20 9.62 18.10
C SER A 546 52.94 8.35 17.68
N VAL A 547 52.53 7.71 16.58
CA VAL A 547 53.24 6.54 16.03
C VAL A 547 54.62 6.94 15.46
N ALA A 548 54.72 8.11 14.81
CA ALA A 548 55.99 8.61 14.27
C ALA A 548 57.02 8.97 15.36
N THR A 549 56.57 9.40 16.55
CA THR A 549 57.46 9.78 17.67
C THR A 549 57.93 8.60 18.53
N THR A 550 57.27 7.44 18.45
CA THR A 550 57.64 6.23 19.22
C THR A 550 58.75 5.39 18.54
N SER A 551 59.19 5.78 17.35
CA SER A 551 60.26 5.10 16.58
C SER A 551 61.70 5.50 16.98
N GLN A 552 61.91 6.10 18.16
CA GLN A 552 63.23 6.36 18.73
C GLN A 552 63.30 5.87 20.18
N VAL A 553 63.34 4.54 20.37
CA VAL A 553 63.71 3.95 21.66
C VAL A 553 65.06 3.24 21.50
N PRO A 554 66.06 3.52 22.35
CA PRO A 554 67.39 2.93 22.24
C PRO A 554 67.37 1.44 22.59
N VAL A 555 68.10 0.67 21.80
CA VAL A 555 68.28 -0.78 21.90
C VAL A 555 68.91 -1.14 23.25
N CYS A 556 68.13 -1.71 24.17
CA CYS A 556 68.67 -2.40 25.34
C CYS A 556 68.84 -3.89 25.03
N HIS A 557 70.10 -4.35 25.09
CA HIS A 557 70.50 -5.75 24.98
C HIS A 557 69.78 -6.63 26.03
N VAL A 558 69.04 -7.64 25.57
CA VAL A 558 68.56 -8.75 26.40
C VAL A 558 69.40 -9.97 26.08
N THR A 559 70.09 -10.50 27.09
CA THR A 559 70.89 -11.72 27.03
C THR A 559 69.99 -12.95 27.13
N VAL A 560 70.20 -13.88 26.20
CA VAL A 560 69.51 -15.17 26.07
C VAL A 560 70.04 -16.16 27.12
N SER A 561 69.13 -16.77 27.90
CA SER A 561 69.43 -17.95 28.73
C SER A 561 68.64 -19.17 28.24
N LYS A 562 69.30 -20.34 28.32
CA LYS A 562 69.02 -21.64 27.71
C LYS A 562 67.68 -22.32 28.11
N PRO A 563 67.18 -23.27 27.29
CA PRO A 563 66.06 -24.14 27.63
C PRO A 563 66.52 -25.36 28.44
N ILE A 564 65.70 -25.79 29.41
CA ILE A 564 65.82 -27.07 30.13
C ILE A 564 64.63 -27.97 29.75
N ALA A 565 64.93 -29.26 29.73
CA ALA A 565 64.22 -30.36 29.10
C ALA A 565 62.89 -30.78 29.77
N THR A 566 62.17 -31.51 28.94
CA THR A 566 61.02 -32.39 29.12
C THR A 566 60.99 -33.23 30.40
N GLY A 567 59.83 -33.27 31.05
CA GLY A 567 59.41 -34.30 31.99
C GLY A 567 57.97 -34.71 31.67
N GLU A 568 57.80 -35.99 31.34
CA GLU A 568 56.54 -36.73 31.32
C GLU A 568 55.98 -36.82 32.74
N GLU A 569 54.67 -36.72 32.90
CA GLU A 569 53.94 -37.41 33.98
C GLU A 569 52.46 -37.53 33.59
N ASP A 570 52.03 -38.78 33.50
CA ASP A 570 50.66 -39.25 33.46
C ASP A 570 49.91 -38.81 34.73
N ASN A 571 48.62 -38.49 34.59
CA ASN A 571 47.60 -38.87 35.59
C ASN A 571 46.22 -38.80 34.94
N ASP A 572 45.60 -39.98 34.94
CA ASP A 572 44.18 -40.25 34.78
C ASP A 572 43.34 -39.60 35.92
N ASP A 573 42.03 -39.70 35.76
CA ASP A 573 40.95 -39.38 36.71
C ASP A 573 40.45 -37.93 36.73
N ASP A 574 39.45 -37.64 35.89
CA ASP A 574 38.49 -36.56 36.17
C ASP A 574 37.08 -37.14 36.33
N ASP A 575 36.66 -37.08 37.58
CA ASP A 575 35.39 -37.48 38.12
C ASP A 575 34.21 -36.67 37.57
N GLU A 576 33.11 -37.42 37.45
CA GLU A 576 31.73 -37.02 37.28
C GLU A 576 31.29 -36.00 38.35
N LEU A 577 31.10 -34.72 37.97
CA LEU A 577 30.50 -33.70 38.83
C LEU A 577 29.31 -32.98 38.16
N GLY A 578 28.12 -33.27 38.69
CA GLY A 578 27.25 -32.23 39.25
C GLY A 578 26.47 -31.35 38.27
N LEU A 579 25.43 -31.91 37.67
CA LEU A 579 24.27 -31.13 37.23
C LEU A 579 23.45 -30.75 38.47
N ASP A 580 23.66 -29.55 39.02
CA ASP A 580 22.65 -28.80 39.79
C ASP A 580 23.22 -27.45 40.21
N ASN A 581 22.93 -26.38 39.45
CA ASN A 581 23.05 -24.99 39.91
C ASN A 581 22.39 -24.00 38.93
N ARG A 582 21.11 -24.24 38.59
CA ARG A 582 20.29 -23.29 37.81
C ARG A 582 19.04 -22.76 38.52
N SER A 583 18.79 -23.13 39.78
CA SER A 583 17.56 -22.72 40.49
C SER A 583 17.74 -21.57 41.49
N GLU A 584 18.97 -21.19 41.89
CA GLU A 584 19.17 -20.12 42.88
C GLU A 584 19.35 -18.70 42.29
N ALA A 585 19.65 -18.57 40.99
CA ALA A 585 19.82 -17.25 40.37
C ALA A 585 18.50 -16.47 40.15
N ASN A 586 17.35 -17.15 40.20
CA ASN A 586 16.04 -16.50 40.03
C ASN A 586 15.41 -16.02 41.35
N LYS A 587 15.98 -16.36 42.51
CA LYS A 587 15.41 -16.01 43.81
C LYS A 587 15.88 -14.64 44.34
N LEU A 588 17.00 -14.12 43.84
CA LEU A 588 17.54 -12.81 44.24
C LEU A 588 16.98 -11.60 43.46
N PHE A 589 16.15 -11.84 42.44
CA PHE A 589 15.58 -10.74 41.62
C PHE A 589 14.23 -10.22 42.13
N TYR A 590 13.56 -10.95 43.04
CA TYR A 590 12.24 -10.57 43.56
C TYR A 590 12.24 -9.93 44.96
N ASP A 591 13.37 -9.92 45.67
CA ASP A 591 13.47 -9.30 47.02
C ASP A 591 14.03 -7.86 47.00
N ALA A 592 14.17 -7.24 45.83
CA ALA A 592 14.67 -5.85 45.66
C ALA A 592 13.60 -4.87 45.12
N VAL A 593 12.33 -5.27 45.13
CA VAL A 593 11.19 -4.39 44.83
C VAL A 593 10.16 -4.57 45.94
N ASP A 594 10.48 -4.03 47.12
CA ASP A 594 9.55 -3.53 48.13
C ASP A 594 10.16 -2.31 48.83
#